data_AF-A0A841EX42-F1
#
_entry.id   AF-A0A841EX42-F1
#
_cell.length_a   1.000
_cell.length_b   1.000
_cell.length_c   1.000
_cell.angle_alpha   90.00
_cell.angle_beta   90.00
_cell.angle_gamma   90.00
#
_symmetry.space_group_name_H-M   'P 1'
#
loop_
_entity.id
_entity.type
_entity.pdbx_description
1 polymer ?
#
loop_
_entity_poly.entity_id
_entity_poly.type
_entity_poly.pdbx_seq_one_letter_code
_entity_poly.pdbx_strand_id
1 'polypeptide(L)'
;MKKIITILTIILFSKSVFALSIDSLNKSSTTKRIALVIGNSSYNYFQKDITATNDVKLISKALTDLDFEVFQYLDLDYNTTKSVLAGFKEKIKNADVALLYYSGMGANVEGIDYLFPIDFKIHNNNFSESFNTNCFSNNYIFSLFEDNPNRANIILWDAGSRQDPGIHRSEKSPQIQLLPPLNTFLMYACQVGEATHATEKAISLFTEKLTTEIIINQEINFLFENVKKTVINEVKNQVPLKISTLTKKFYFTKSIDNTPPDIKITSPNLSRGFAPIEEKKQIIIKGIAKDKNGIFEVLINNEEVQLESDGSFSKTVLLAVGENTFIVKATDTRSNTSEINIKVNRQVNIDNTQRLNNIGKYYALIIGVSDYDDKNITKLDSLPIYDARNLKNILQNDYTFSNNYIITLENPTRREIIIELDNLSKRVTPDDCILIFYAGHGYFDKETEIGYWFPKDAEIDNSSNWLYNDQLISSIKKIKSKHTLLISDACFSGSIFKNRDVKITSNEPNVIRQKYELTSRKAMTSGTLTTVPNISVFMKYMLEYLQKNKDKYISASQLFKSIETPVGNNSTALPQYGVIQNTGDEGGDFIFIHK
;
A
#
# COMPACT_ATOMS: atom_id res chain seq x y z
N MET A 1 23.88 20.01 66.10
CA MET A 1 22.61 20.63 66.55
C MET A 1 22.05 21.51 65.43
N LYS A 2 20.78 21.30 65.07
CA LYS A 2 19.94 22.11 64.17
C LYS A 2 20.45 22.37 62.74
N LYS A 3 20.14 21.42 61.85
CA LYS A 3 19.62 21.62 60.47
C LYS A 3 19.43 20.26 59.78
N ILE A 4 18.56 19.45 60.36
CA ILE A 4 17.94 18.26 59.75
C ILE A 4 16.49 18.34 60.25
N ILE A 5 15.51 18.01 59.39
CA ILE A 5 14.05 18.18 59.58
C ILE A 5 13.54 19.54 59.07
N THR A 6 13.50 19.70 57.75
CA THR A 6 12.36 20.24 56.97
C THR A 6 12.69 19.95 55.50
N ILE A 7 12.41 18.73 55.03
CA ILE A 7 12.21 18.27 53.63
C ILE A 7 12.05 16.75 53.77
N LEU A 8 10.93 16.30 54.34
CA LEU A 8 10.56 14.87 54.28
C LEU A 8 9.06 14.60 54.42
N THR A 9 8.20 15.58 54.10
CA THR A 9 6.74 15.43 54.25
C THR A 9 5.92 16.04 53.11
N ILE A 10 6.45 16.10 51.88
CA ILE A 10 5.68 16.52 50.67
C ILE A 10 5.93 15.55 49.49
N ILE A 11 6.20 14.27 49.75
CA ILE A 11 6.19 13.23 48.69
C ILE A 11 5.54 11.97 49.26
N LEU A 12 4.27 12.06 49.67
CA LEU A 12 3.47 10.86 50.00
C LEU A 12 1.95 11.03 49.83
N PHE A 13 1.49 12.14 49.23
CA PHE A 13 0.07 12.32 48.89
C PHE A 13 -0.09 12.89 47.47
N SER A 14 0.23 12.10 46.45
CA SER A 14 -0.23 12.39 45.08
C SER A 14 -0.42 11.15 44.19
N LYS A 15 -0.37 9.94 44.74
CA LYS A 15 -0.56 8.68 43.97
C LYS A 15 -1.91 7.99 44.17
N SER A 16 -2.88 8.61 44.84
CA SER A 16 -4.15 7.93 45.17
C SER A 16 -5.43 8.71 44.84
N VAL A 17 -5.39 9.72 43.95
CA VAL A 17 -6.61 10.44 43.51
C VAL A 17 -6.82 10.45 41.98
N PHE A 18 -5.86 9.93 41.19
CA PHE A 18 -6.06 9.70 39.74
C PHE A 18 -6.26 8.21 39.46
N ALA A 19 -7.30 7.61 40.05
CA ALA A 19 -7.71 6.24 39.75
C ALA A 19 -9.23 6.08 39.57
N LEU A 20 -9.95 7.19 39.38
CA LEU A 20 -11.38 7.18 39.05
C LEU A 20 -11.60 8.23 37.96
N SER A 21 -11.91 7.76 36.74
CA SER A 21 -12.51 8.47 35.59
C SER A 21 -11.77 8.39 34.23
N ILE A 22 -11.00 7.33 33.94
CA ILE A 22 -10.53 7.07 32.55
C ILE A 22 -11.37 5.99 31.83
N ASP A 23 -12.19 5.23 32.54
CA ASP A 23 -13.01 4.15 31.94
C ASP A 23 -14.28 4.60 31.20
N SER A 24 -14.52 5.91 31.01
CA SER A 24 -15.74 6.40 30.34
C SER A 24 -15.54 7.10 28.99
N LEU A 25 -14.35 7.07 28.39
CA LEU A 25 -14.11 7.75 27.10
C LEU A 25 -13.90 6.82 25.89
N ASN A 26 -13.95 5.50 26.06
CA ASN A 26 -13.87 4.55 24.95
C ASN A 26 -15.23 3.93 24.59
N LYS A 27 -16.28 4.75 24.53
CA LYS A 27 -17.47 4.37 23.75
C LYS A 27 -17.24 4.85 22.32
N SER A 28 -16.57 4.03 21.53
CA SER A 28 -16.58 4.14 20.07
C SER A 28 -18.05 4.10 19.63
N SER A 29 -18.68 5.26 19.45
CA SER A 29 -20.02 5.32 18.88
C SER A 29 -19.87 5.22 17.38
N THR A 30 -19.91 4.01 16.85
CA THR A 30 -20.18 3.77 15.44
C THR A 30 -21.44 4.56 15.06
N THR A 31 -21.36 5.45 14.07
CA THR A 31 -22.50 6.24 13.62
C THR A 31 -23.58 5.30 13.06
N LYS A 32 -24.77 5.29 13.67
CA LYS A 32 -25.87 4.42 13.26
C LYS A 32 -26.65 5.07 12.11
N ARG A 33 -26.52 4.53 10.90
CA ARG A 33 -27.16 5.05 9.68
C ARG A 33 -28.17 4.05 9.17
N ILE A 34 -29.44 4.45 9.08
CA ILE A 34 -30.54 3.56 8.66
C ILE A 34 -31.21 4.14 7.43
N ALA A 35 -31.45 3.30 6.43
CA ALA A 35 -32.18 3.66 5.22
C ALA A 35 -33.43 2.78 5.04
N LEU A 36 -34.56 3.39 4.71
CA LEU A 36 -35.74 2.72 4.15
C LEU A 36 -35.83 3.07 2.67
N VAL A 37 -35.94 2.04 1.83
CA VAL A 37 -35.97 2.16 0.37
C VAL A 37 -37.23 1.46 -0.14
N ILE A 38 -38.17 2.20 -0.72
CA ILE A 38 -39.45 1.68 -1.22
C ILE A 38 -39.53 1.91 -2.72
N GLY A 39 -39.91 0.88 -3.48
CA GLY A 39 -40.16 0.98 -4.92
C GLY A 39 -41.51 0.37 -5.29
N ASN A 40 -42.43 1.17 -5.81
CA ASN A 40 -43.73 0.70 -6.27
C ASN A 40 -43.81 0.76 -7.80
N SER A 41 -43.90 -0.41 -8.41
CA SER A 41 -43.94 -0.63 -9.85
C SER A 41 -45.31 -1.12 -10.32
N SER A 42 -45.88 -2.11 -9.64
CA SER A 42 -47.01 -2.92 -10.11
C SER A 42 -48.37 -2.40 -9.64
N TYR A 43 -48.74 -1.18 -10.06
CA TYR A 43 -50.02 -0.56 -9.67
C TYR A 43 -51.25 -1.30 -10.21
N ASN A 44 -52.26 -1.49 -9.35
CA ASN A 44 -53.49 -2.20 -9.69
C ASN A 44 -54.41 -1.42 -10.64
N TYR A 45 -54.35 -0.08 -10.58
CA TYR A 45 -55.30 0.81 -11.28
C TYR A 45 -54.62 1.83 -12.20
N PHE A 46 -53.29 1.81 -12.29
CA PHE A 46 -52.50 2.73 -13.10
C PHE A 46 -51.52 1.95 -13.98
N GLN A 47 -50.89 2.65 -14.94
CA GLN A 47 -49.83 2.05 -15.74
C GLN A 47 -48.65 1.64 -14.85
N LYS A 48 -48.05 0.49 -15.17
CA LYS A 48 -46.87 -0.02 -14.46
C LYS A 48 -45.70 0.96 -14.57
N ASP A 49 -45.07 1.26 -13.44
CA ASP A 49 -43.76 1.92 -13.41
C ASP A 49 -42.67 0.86 -13.58
N ILE A 50 -41.93 0.97 -14.69
CA ILE A 50 -40.91 -0.02 -15.07
C ILE A 50 -39.53 0.25 -14.43
N THR A 51 -39.31 1.40 -13.78
CA THR A 51 -38.00 1.79 -13.24
C THR A 51 -37.87 1.51 -11.75
N ALA A 52 -38.94 1.68 -10.97
CA ALA A 52 -38.87 1.68 -9.49
C ALA A 52 -38.17 0.44 -8.89
N THR A 53 -38.41 -0.76 -9.45
CA THR A 53 -37.73 -1.99 -8.98
C THR A 53 -36.21 -1.94 -9.14
N ASN A 54 -35.71 -1.39 -10.26
CA ASN A 54 -34.26 -1.31 -10.51
C ASN A 54 -33.64 -0.11 -9.78
N ASP A 55 -34.38 0.97 -9.63
CA ASP A 55 -33.98 2.13 -8.84
C ASP A 55 -33.67 1.73 -7.39
N VAL A 56 -34.58 0.97 -6.76
CA VAL A 56 -34.41 0.41 -5.41
C VAL A 56 -33.13 -0.42 -5.31
N LYS A 57 -32.87 -1.30 -6.28
CA LYS A 57 -31.65 -2.12 -6.28
C LYS A 57 -30.39 -1.26 -6.34
N LEU A 58 -30.38 -0.25 -7.23
CA LEU A 58 -29.22 0.60 -7.45
C LEU A 58 -28.92 1.46 -6.21
N ILE A 59 -29.92 2.16 -5.67
CA ILE A 59 -29.73 3.02 -4.50
C ILE A 59 -29.45 2.20 -3.23
N SER A 60 -30.07 1.03 -3.06
CA SER A 60 -29.81 0.16 -1.91
C SER A 60 -28.37 -0.33 -1.89
N LYS A 61 -27.83 -0.71 -3.06
CA LYS A 61 -26.42 -1.07 -3.17
C LYS A 61 -25.52 0.11 -2.80
N ALA A 62 -25.74 1.28 -3.39
CA ALA A 62 -24.90 2.44 -3.14
C ALA A 62 -24.92 2.88 -1.66
N LEU A 63 -26.09 2.83 -1.01
CA LEU A 63 -26.22 3.13 0.43
C LEU A 63 -25.56 2.06 1.31
N THR A 64 -25.66 0.78 0.93
CA THR A 64 -24.96 -0.32 1.64
C THR A 64 -23.44 -0.14 1.56
N ASP A 65 -22.92 0.24 0.40
CA ASP A 65 -21.47 0.51 0.20
C ASP A 65 -20.99 1.72 1.04
N LEU A 66 -21.92 2.57 1.49
CA LEU A 66 -21.73 3.72 2.38
C LEU A 66 -22.07 3.42 3.86
N ASP A 67 -22.15 2.14 4.23
CA ASP A 67 -22.43 1.62 5.59
C ASP A 67 -23.81 2.03 6.17
N PHE A 68 -24.83 2.21 5.32
CA PHE A 68 -26.21 2.25 5.81
C PHE A 68 -26.74 0.84 6.08
N GLU A 69 -27.49 0.67 7.17
CA GLU A 69 -28.39 -0.47 7.36
C GLU A 69 -29.63 -0.23 6.48
N VAL A 70 -29.72 -0.94 5.35
CA VAL A 70 -30.76 -0.73 4.33
C VAL A 70 -31.91 -1.72 4.47
N PHE A 71 -33.14 -1.20 4.57
CA PHE A 71 -34.39 -1.95 4.50
C PHE A 71 -35.10 -1.65 3.18
N GLN A 72 -35.11 -2.63 2.26
CA GLN A 72 -35.71 -2.48 0.94
C GLN A 72 -37.07 -3.19 0.85
N TYR A 73 -38.04 -2.55 0.19
CA TYR A 73 -39.37 -3.10 -0.06
C TYR A 73 -39.85 -2.75 -1.47
N LEU A 74 -40.60 -3.66 -2.09
CA LEU A 74 -41.16 -3.50 -3.42
C LEU A 74 -42.67 -3.73 -3.41
N ASP A 75 -43.39 -2.98 -4.26
CA ASP A 75 -44.81 -3.19 -4.57
C ASP A 75 -45.70 -3.29 -3.32
N LEU A 76 -45.61 -2.29 -2.44
CA LEU A 76 -46.36 -2.27 -1.18
C LEU A 76 -47.79 -1.74 -1.36
N ASP A 77 -48.75 -2.48 -0.83
CA ASP A 77 -50.12 -2.01 -0.63
C ASP A 77 -50.22 -1.02 0.55
N TYR A 78 -51.38 -0.39 0.73
CA TYR A 78 -51.56 0.65 1.76
C TYR A 78 -51.28 0.14 3.18
N ASN A 79 -51.82 -1.03 3.55
CA ASN A 79 -51.69 -1.56 4.91
C ASN A 79 -50.24 -1.97 5.23
N THR A 80 -49.56 -2.56 4.26
CA THR A 80 -48.15 -2.95 4.37
C THR A 80 -47.26 -1.73 4.41
N THR A 81 -47.50 -0.72 3.55
CA THR A 81 -46.79 0.56 3.57
C THR A 81 -46.90 1.23 4.94
N LYS A 82 -48.11 1.30 5.51
CA LYS A 82 -48.34 1.85 6.86
C LYS A 82 -47.52 1.13 7.93
N SER A 83 -47.50 -0.21 7.88
CA SER A 83 -46.76 -1.04 8.83
C SER A 83 -45.24 -0.87 8.71
N VAL A 84 -44.73 -0.80 7.46
CA VAL A 84 -43.31 -0.56 7.17
C VAL A 84 -42.87 0.82 7.66
N LEU A 85 -43.66 1.87 7.42
CA LEU A 85 -43.36 3.23 7.88
C LEU A 85 -43.37 3.32 9.41
N ALA A 86 -44.33 2.67 10.08
CA ALA A 86 -44.36 2.59 11.55
C ALA A 86 -43.12 1.86 12.11
N GLY A 87 -42.74 0.72 11.50
CA GLY A 87 -41.54 -0.02 11.90
C GLY A 87 -40.25 0.78 11.66
N PHE A 88 -40.18 1.55 10.57
CA PHE A 88 -39.07 2.44 10.29
C PHE A 88 -38.94 3.55 11.34
N LYS A 89 -40.05 4.20 11.71
CA LYS A 89 -40.10 5.20 12.79
C LYS A 89 -39.47 4.68 14.09
N GLU A 90 -39.79 3.44 14.47
CA GLU A 90 -39.20 2.81 15.66
C GLU A 90 -37.69 2.56 15.52
N LYS A 91 -37.23 2.08 14.36
CA LYS A 91 -35.82 1.77 14.11
C LYS A 91 -34.92 3.01 14.15
N ILE A 92 -35.41 4.15 13.68
CA ILE A 92 -34.61 5.38 13.55
C ILE A 92 -34.52 6.22 14.83
N LYS A 93 -35.22 5.85 15.92
CA LYS A 93 -35.18 6.59 17.21
C LYS A 93 -33.74 6.89 17.68
N ASN A 94 -32.87 5.89 17.59
CA ASN A 94 -31.45 5.97 18.00
C ASN A 94 -30.47 6.01 16.81
N ALA A 95 -30.93 6.40 15.62
CA ALA A 95 -30.05 6.58 14.47
C ALA A 95 -29.44 8.00 14.48
N ASP A 96 -28.19 8.12 14.04
CA ASP A 96 -27.53 9.40 13.78
C ASP A 96 -27.93 9.96 12.41
N VAL A 97 -28.24 9.06 11.47
CA VAL A 97 -28.75 9.38 10.14
C VAL A 97 -29.93 8.47 9.80
N ALA A 98 -31.04 9.06 9.38
CA ALA A 98 -32.18 8.35 8.83
C ALA A 98 -32.43 8.79 7.39
N LEU A 99 -32.52 7.83 6.48
CA LEU A 99 -32.78 8.09 5.07
C LEU A 99 -34.07 7.37 4.64
N LEU A 100 -34.96 8.08 3.95
CA LEU A 100 -36.09 7.47 3.23
C LEU A 100 -35.94 7.77 1.75
N TYR A 101 -35.93 6.71 0.95
CA TYR A 101 -35.99 6.77 -0.51
C TYR A 101 -37.28 6.15 -0.99
N TYR A 102 -37.99 6.84 -1.89
CA TYR A 102 -39.18 6.33 -2.56
C TYR A 102 -39.06 6.50 -4.07
N SER A 103 -39.35 5.43 -4.82
CA SER A 103 -39.58 5.45 -6.27
C SER A 103 -40.95 4.88 -6.62
N GLY A 104 -41.71 5.57 -7.48
CA GLY A 104 -43.04 5.13 -7.92
C GLY A 104 -43.98 6.29 -8.27
N MET A 105 -45.28 6.05 -8.27
CA MET A 105 -46.30 7.07 -8.52
C MET A 105 -46.60 7.93 -7.29
N GLY A 106 -47.03 9.16 -7.56
CA GLY A 106 -47.50 10.13 -6.58
C GLY A 106 -48.20 11.30 -7.26
N ALA A 107 -48.66 12.25 -6.47
CA ALA A 107 -49.20 13.51 -6.96
C ALA A 107 -48.94 14.65 -5.97
N ASN A 108 -49.01 15.88 -6.48
CA ASN A 108 -49.10 17.07 -5.64
C ASN A 108 -50.52 17.64 -5.77
N VAL A 109 -51.19 17.84 -4.64
CA VAL A 109 -52.55 18.37 -4.58
C VAL A 109 -52.57 19.47 -3.53
N GLU A 110 -52.90 20.69 -3.94
CA GLU A 110 -52.94 21.87 -3.07
C GLU A 110 -51.64 22.08 -2.24
N GLY A 111 -50.48 21.74 -2.81
CA GLY A 111 -49.18 21.89 -2.13
C GLY A 111 -48.76 20.70 -1.25
N ILE A 112 -49.60 19.68 -1.11
CA ILE A 112 -49.30 18.44 -0.37
C ILE A 112 -48.87 17.36 -1.36
N ASP A 113 -47.69 16.77 -1.15
CA ASP A 113 -47.23 15.62 -1.94
C ASP A 113 -47.74 14.32 -1.34
N TYR A 114 -48.21 13.41 -2.20
CA TYR A 114 -48.75 12.12 -1.82
C TYR A 114 -47.98 10.98 -2.48
N LEU A 115 -47.61 9.98 -1.68
CA LEU A 115 -47.03 8.71 -2.09
C LEU A 115 -48.16 7.70 -2.30
N PHE A 116 -48.16 7.01 -3.45
CA PHE A 116 -49.19 6.02 -3.79
C PHE A 116 -48.72 4.58 -3.56
N PRO A 117 -49.40 3.84 -2.68
CA PRO A 117 -49.33 2.38 -2.65
C PRO A 117 -49.85 1.75 -3.95
N ILE A 118 -49.49 0.49 -4.22
CA ILE A 118 -49.87 -0.18 -5.48
C ILE A 118 -51.40 -0.36 -5.64
N ASP A 119 -52.14 -0.38 -4.53
CA ASP A 119 -53.59 -0.50 -4.48
C ASP A 119 -54.31 0.85 -4.40
N PHE A 120 -53.60 1.97 -4.53
CA PHE A 120 -54.22 3.29 -4.63
C PHE A 120 -55.19 3.36 -5.81
N LYS A 121 -56.35 3.97 -5.59
CA LYS A 121 -57.38 4.17 -6.62
C LYS A 121 -58.07 5.51 -6.41
N ILE A 122 -58.49 6.10 -7.51
CA ILE A 122 -59.31 7.32 -7.51
C ILE A 122 -60.78 6.89 -7.36
N HIS A 123 -61.42 7.32 -6.28
CA HIS A 123 -62.82 7.05 -6.00
C HIS A 123 -63.73 8.07 -6.67
N ASN A 124 -64.72 7.61 -7.46
CA ASN A 124 -65.83 8.42 -7.99
C ASN A 124 -65.43 9.72 -8.71
N ASN A 125 -64.24 9.78 -9.32
CA ASN A 125 -63.64 11.03 -9.86
C ASN A 125 -63.53 12.17 -8.83
N ASN A 126 -63.64 11.88 -7.53
CA ASN A 126 -63.44 12.81 -6.44
C ASN A 126 -62.01 12.69 -5.91
N PHE A 127 -61.15 13.53 -6.45
CA PHE A 127 -59.73 13.55 -6.13
C PHE A 127 -59.50 13.85 -4.64
N SER A 128 -60.13 14.88 -4.07
CA SER A 128 -59.91 15.30 -2.68
C SER A 128 -60.27 14.24 -1.64
N GLU A 129 -61.34 13.46 -1.86
CA GLU A 129 -61.75 12.37 -0.96
C GLU A 129 -60.82 11.15 -1.06
N SER A 130 -60.28 10.89 -2.25
CA SER A 130 -59.37 9.76 -2.51
C SER A 130 -58.03 9.92 -1.80
N PHE A 131 -57.53 11.16 -1.67
CA PHE A 131 -56.25 11.45 -1.00
C PHE A 131 -56.30 11.34 0.53
N ASN A 132 -57.49 11.33 1.12
CA ASN A 132 -57.67 11.23 2.57
C ASN A 132 -57.73 9.78 3.09
N THR A 133 -57.84 8.79 2.20
CA THR A 133 -58.20 7.42 2.62
C THR A 133 -57.14 6.37 2.28
N ASN A 134 -56.47 6.43 1.11
CA ASN A 134 -55.63 5.32 0.62
C ASN A 134 -54.24 5.75 0.08
N CYS A 135 -53.65 6.82 0.58
CA CYS A 135 -52.28 7.23 0.25
C CYS A 135 -51.57 7.91 1.44
N PHE A 136 -50.30 8.26 1.27
CA PHE A 136 -49.48 8.84 2.34
C PHE A 136 -48.99 10.24 1.99
N SER A 137 -49.44 11.24 2.74
CA SER A 137 -48.99 12.62 2.57
C SER A 137 -47.56 12.83 3.07
N ASN A 138 -46.87 13.82 2.51
CA ASN A 138 -45.58 14.29 3.02
C ASN A 138 -45.66 14.72 4.49
N ASN A 139 -46.80 15.26 4.96
CA ASN A 139 -47.09 15.49 6.39
C ASN A 139 -46.89 14.21 7.24
N TYR A 140 -47.49 13.09 6.82
CA TYR A 140 -47.33 11.82 7.52
C TYR A 140 -45.88 11.34 7.46
N ILE A 141 -45.21 11.44 6.31
CA ILE A 141 -43.80 11.07 6.16
C ILE A 141 -42.92 11.92 7.08
N PHE A 142 -43.15 13.23 7.16
CA PHE A 142 -42.42 14.15 8.03
C PHE A 142 -42.57 13.79 9.51
N SER A 143 -43.78 13.39 9.94
CA SER A 143 -44.04 12.95 11.32
C SER A 143 -43.23 11.72 11.77
N LEU A 144 -42.65 10.97 10.83
CA LEU A 144 -41.75 9.85 11.14
C LEU A 144 -40.41 10.35 11.71
N PHE A 145 -40.00 11.57 11.34
CA PHE A 145 -38.66 12.11 11.61
C PHE A 145 -38.62 13.11 12.78
N GLU A 146 -39.76 13.52 13.33
CA GLU A 146 -39.85 14.57 14.36
C GLU A 146 -39.27 14.16 15.72
N ASP A 147 -39.24 12.86 16.03
CA ASP A 147 -38.89 12.34 17.37
C ASP A 147 -37.42 12.59 17.80
N ASN A 148 -36.53 13.03 16.90
CA ASN A 148 -35.12 13.30 17.23
C ASN A 148 -34.59 14.56 16.53
N PRO A 149 -34.47 15.69 17.23
CA PRO A 149 -34.01 16.94 16.65
C PRO A 149 -32.51 16.96 16.33
N ASN A 150 -31.71 15.97 16.77
CA ASN A 150 -30.26 15.93 16.54
C ASN A 150 -29.84 15.02 15.38
N ARG A 151 -30.77 14.22 14.84
CA ARG A 151 -30.54 13.28 13.74
C ARG A 151 -30.53 14.00 12.40
N ALA A 152 -29.64 13.61 11.49
CA ALA A 152 -29.73 14.04 10.09
C ALA A 152 -30.79 13.19 9.37
N ASN A 153 -31.85 13.83 8.88
CA ASN A 153 -32.93 13.18 8.15
C ASN A 153 -32.77 13.49 6.65
N ILE A 154 -32.72 12.47 5.80
CA ILE A 154 -32.61 12.62 4.35
C ILE A 154 -33.83 11.97 3.71
N ILE A 155 -34.57 12.72 2.89
CA ILE A 155 -35.75 12.22 2.17
C ILE A 155 -35.51 12.43 0.68
N LEU A 156 -35.53 11.34 -0.08
CA LEU A 156 -35.27 11.29 -1.52
C LEU A 156 -36.53 10.76 -2.20
N TRP A 157 -37.21 11.64 -2.94
CA TRP A 157 -38.54 11.38 -3.48
C TRP A 157 -38.50 11.38 -5.00
N ASP A 158 -38.41 10.19 -5.59
CA ASP A 158 -38.42 9.93 -7.03
C ASP A 158 -39.81 9.50 -7.49
N ALA A 159 -40.77 10.43 -7.43
CA ALA A 159 -42.13 10.16 -7.86
C ALA A 159 -42.42 10.65 -9.28
N GLY A 160 -43.09 9.78 -10.06
CA GLY A 160 -43.34 9.95 -11.49
C GLY A 160 -44.07 11.22 -11.91
N SER A 161 -44.85 11.83 -11.02
CA SER A 161 -45.57 13.09 -11.27
C SER A 161 -45.77 13.91 -10.02
N ARG A 162 -45.58 15.23 -10.13
CA ARG A 162 -46.03 16.24 -9.15
C ARG A 162 -47.05 17.17 -9.77
N GLN A 163 -47.84 16.65 -10.71
CA GLN A 163 -49.00 17.32 -11.29
C GLN A 163 -50.26 16.96 -10.51
N ASP A 164 -51.20 17.89 -10.44
CA ASP A 164 -52.53 17.64 -9.90
C ASP A 164 -53.36 16.85 -10.94
N PRO A 165 -53.84 15.64 -10.62
CA PRO A 165 -54.56 14.81 -11.57
C PRO A 165 -56.03 15.23 -11.81
N GLY A 166 -56.55 16.22 -11.06
CA GLY A 166 -57.97 16.62 -11.09
C GLY A 166 -58.29 18.09 -11.40
N ILE A 167 -57.30 18.98 -11.49
CA ILE A 167 -57.53 20.41 -11.72
C ILE A 167 -57.31 20.79 -13.20
N HIS A 168 -58.38 21.28 -13.85
CA HIS A 168 -58.28 21.98 -15.14
C HIS A 168 -57.26 23.12 -15.03
N ARG A 169 -56.39 23.28 -16.04
CA ARG A 169 -55.27 24.25 -16.16
C ARG A 169 -55.58 25.75 -15.90
N SER A 170 -56.76 26.11 -15.42
CA SER A 170 -57.14 27.48 -15.08
C SER A 170 -57.00 27.72 -13.57
N GLU A 171 -56.17 28.70 -13.23
CA GLU A 171 -55.87 29.27 -11.91
C GLU A 171 -54.68 28.63 -11.16
N LYS A 172 -53.56 29.37 -11.18
CA LYS A 172 -52.40 29.14 -10.32
C LYS A 172 -52.79 29.45 -8.87
N SER A 173 -53.39 28.48 -8.17
CA SER A 173 -53.51 28.54 -6.71
C SER A 173 -52.12 28.77 -6.09
N PRO A 174 -51.98 29.62 -5.07
CA PRO A 174 -50.70 29.84 -4.41
C PRO A 174 -50.19 28.51 -3.84
N GLN A 175 -49.07 28.03 -4.39
CA GLN A 175 -48.44 26.79 -3.94
C GLN A 175 -47.75 27.04 -2.61
N ILE A 176 -48.42 26.71 -1.50
CA ILE A 176 -47.80 26.74 -0.18
C ILE A 176 -46.95 25.47 -0.06
N GLN A 177 -45.63 25.64 -0.12
CA GLN A 177 -44.70 24.54 0.05
C GLN A 177 -44.47 24.27 1.55
N LEU A 178 -44.82 23.07 1.98
CA LEU A 178 -44.62 22.63 3.35
C LEU A 178 -43.13 22.46 3.67
N LEU A 179 -42.69 22.97 4.81
CA LEU A 179 -41.33 22.78 5.31
C LEU A 179 -41.18 21.43 6.04
N PRO A 180 -40.10 20.67 5.80
CA PRO A 180 -39.83 19.45 6.55
C PRO A 180 -39.38 19.75 7.99
N PRO A 181 -39.38 18.76 8.91
CA PRO A 181 -38.91 18.92 10.28
C PRO A 181 -37.46 19.40 10.35
N LEU A 182 -37.02 19.92 11.50
CA LEU A 182 -35.63 20.33 11.72
C LEU A 182 -34.63 19.22 11.34
N ASN A 183 -33.46 19.63 10.85
CA ASN A 183 -32.41 18.73 10.41
C ASN A 183 -32.82 17.75 9.31
N THR A 184 -33.64 18.22 8.36
CA THR A 184 -34.08 17.42 7.22
C THR A 184 -33.60 18.00 5.90
N PHE A 185 -33.09 17.13 5.03
CA PHE A 185 -32.82 17.43 3.62
C PHE A 185 -33.80 16.64 2.75
N LEU A 186 -34.63 17.34 2.00
CA LEU A 186 -35.63 16.77 1.12
C LEU A 186 -35.28 17.10 -0.33
N MET A 187 -35.18 16.06 -1.16
CA MET A 187 -34.89 16.15 -2.58
C MET A 187 -36.00 15.47 -3.37
N TYR A 188 -36.58 16.20 -4.32
CA TYR A 188 -37.55 15.67 -5.27
C TYR A 188 -36.93 15.53 -6.66
N ALA A 189 -37.30 14.48 -7.38
CA ALA A 189 -36.87 14.25 -8.76
C ALA A 189 -37.35 15.31 -9.77
N CYS A 190 -38.43 16.02 -9.45
CA CYS A 190 -38.96 17.15 -10.23
C CYS A 190 -39.65 18.21 -9.34
N GLN A 191 -39.83 19.42 -9.87
CA GLN A 191 -40.54 20.51 -9.21
C GLN A 191 -42.06 20.37 -9.34
N VAL A 192 -42.81 21.13 -8.54
CA VAL A 192 -44.28 21.09 -8.57
C VAL A 192 -44.79 21.49 -9.96
N GLY A 193 -45.78 20.77 -10.48
CA GLY A 193 -46.35 20.98 -11.81
C GLY A 193 -45.61 20.28 -12.95
N GLU A 194 -44.49 19.62 -12.67
CA GLU A 194 -43.76 18.77 -13.62
C GLU A 194 -43.99 17.28 -13.34
N ALA A 195 -43.56 16.47 -14.31
CA ALA A 195 -43.50 15.03 -14.20
C ALA A 195 -42.09 14.56 -14.57
N THR A 196 -41.66 13.42 -14.04
CA THR A 196 -40.40 12.83 -14.48
C THR A 196 -40.52 12.37 -15.92
N HIS A 197 -39.40 12.35 -16.65
CA HIS A 197 -39.42 11.91 -18.04
C HIS A 197 -39.83 10.44 -18.15
N ALA A 198 -40.82 10.15 -19.00
CA ALA A 198 -41.12 8.77 -19.39
C ALA A 198 -39.92 8.21 -20.18
N THR A 199 -39.38 7.07 -19.73
CA THR A 199 -38.16 6.50 -20.29
C THR A 199 -38.38 5.02 -20.64
N GLU A 200 -37.74 4.57 -21.72
CA GLU A 200 -37.61 3.13 -22.03
C GLU A 200 -36.44 2.50 -21.26
N LYS A 201 -35.60 3.31 -20.59
CA LYS A 201 -34.51 2.81 -19.75
C LYS A 201 -35.08 2.06 -18.55
N ALA A 202 -34.34 1.07 -18.09
CA ALA A 202 -34.69 0.26 -16.94
C ALA A 202 -34.55 0.98 -15.59
N ILE A 203 -33.93 2.16 -15.54
CA ILE A 203 -33.61 2.95 -14.33
C ILE A 203 -34.05 4.40 -14.58
N SER A 204 -34.58 5.07 -13.55
CA SER A 204 -34.99 6.47 -13.65
C SER A 204 -33.77 7.38 -13.81
N LEU A 205 -33.93 8.46 -14.58
CA LEU A 205 -32.85 9.43 -14.80
C LEU A 205 -32.36 10.04 -13.48
N PHE A 206 -33.28 10.35 -12.57
CA PHE A 206 -32.94 10.95 -11.28
C PHE A 206 -32.11 9.99 -10.43
N THR A 207 -32.51 8.72 -10.33
CA THR A 207 -31.78 7.73 -9.53
C THR A 207 -30.44 7.36 -10.15
N GLU A 208 -30.36 7.30 -11.48
CA GLU A 208 -29.11 7.14 -12.21
C GLU A 208 -28.11 8.25 -11.81
N LYS A 209 -28.49 9.53 -11.91
CA LYS A 209 -27.58 10.63 -11.57
C LYS A 209 -27.29 10.73 -10.07
N LEU A 210 -28.31 10.53 -9.23
CA LEU A 210 -28.15 10.58 -7.78
C LEU A 210 -27.12 9.57 -7.28
N THR A 211 -27.19 8.33 -7.76
CA THR A 211 -26.30 7.26 -7.32
C THR A 211 -24.85 7.48 -7.76
N THR A 212 -24.62 8.16 -8.88
CA THR A 212 -23.27 8.59 -9.29
C THR A 212 -22.68 9.67 -8.41
N GLU A 213 -23.51 10.51 -7.79
CA GLU A 213 -23.04 11.64 -6.98
C GLU A 213 -22.90 11.30 -5.48
N ILE A 214 -23.72 10.40 -4.93
CA ILE A 214 -23.65 10.01 -3.50
C ILE A 214 -22.36 9.25 -3.14
N ILE A 215 -21.69 8.64 -4.12
CA ILE A 215 -20.42 7.92 -3.89
C ILE A 215 -19.21 8.87 -3.84
N ILE A 216 -19.40 10.13 -4.24
CA ILE A 216 -18.36 11.16 -4.20
C ILE A 216 -18.36 11.77 -2.79
N ASN A 217 -17.18 11.95 -2.19
CA ASN A 217 -17.04 12.62 -0.91
C ASN A 217 -17.26 14.13 -1.05
N GLN A 218 -18.53 14.54 -1.08
CA GLN A 218 -18.97 15.91 -1.25
C GLN A 218 -20.12 16.26 -0.30
N GLU A 219 -20.29 17.55 -0.05
CA GLU A 219 -21.37 18.06 0.79
C GLU A 219 -22.71 17.96 0.04
N ILE A 220 -23.78 17.62 0.74
CA ILE A 220 -25.07 17.26 0.12
C ILE A 220 -25.73 18.38 -0.71
N ASN A 221 -25.47 19.66 -0.41
CA ASN A 221 -25.96 20.75 -1.27
C ASN A 221 -25.23 20.76 -2.60
N PHE A 222 -23.90 20.56 -2.61
CA PHE A 222 -23.13 20.49 -3.84
C PHE A 222 -23.51 19.27 -4.68
N LEU A 223 -23.71 18.12 -4.01
CA LEU A 223 -24.29 16.92 -4.62
C LEU A 223 -25.62 17.23 -5.33
N PHE A 224 -26.55 17.91 -4.65
CA PHE A 224 -27.82 18.28 -5.26
C PHE A 224 -27.65 19.18 -6.49
N GLU A 225 -26.77 20.18 -6.43
CA GLU A 225 -26.55 21.06 -7.59
C GLU A 225 -26.02 20.28 -8.80
N ASN A 226 -25.16 19.27 -8.58
CA ASN A 226 -24.67 18.41 -9.66
C ASN A 226 -25.77 17.50 -10.23
N VAL A 227 -26.58 16.86 -9.37
CA VAL A 227 -27.74 16.07 -9.80
C VAL A 227 -28.71 16.95 -10.59
N LYS A 228 -29.06 18.13 -10.09
CA LYS A 228 -29.96 19.07 -10.77
C LYS A 228 -29.41 19.47 -12.14
N LYS A 229 -28.13 19.86 -12.21
CA LYS A 229 -27.46 20.25 -13.45
C LYS A 229 -27.47 19.12 -14.49
N THR A 230 -27.15 17.90 -14.09
CA THR A 230 -27.08 16.75 -15.01
C THR A 230 -28.46 16.33 -15.50
N VAL A 231 -29.47 16.33 -14.64
CA VAL A 231 -30.86 16.03 -15.02
C VAL A 231 -31.40 17.07 -16.01
N ILE A 232 -31.24 18.37 -15.74
CA ILE A 232 -31.72 19.45 -16.64
C ILE A 232 -31.05 19.39 -18.02
N ASN A 233 -29.75 19.03 -18.05
CA ASN A 233 -29.00 18.91 -19.30
C ASN A 233 -29.49 17.73 -20.16
N GLU A 234 -29.93 16.63 -19.55
CA GLU A 234 -30.44 15.46 -20.26
C GLU A 234 -31.94 15.63 -20.61
N VAL A 235 -32.74 16.17 -19.69
CA VAL A 235 -34.17 16.45 -19.90
C VAL A 235 -34.55 17.84 -19.37
N LYS A 236 -34.84 18.76 -20.28
CA LYS A 236 -35.17 20.17 -19.95
C LYS A 236 -36.43 20.36 -19.10
N ASN A 237 -37.38 19.41 -19.16
CA ASN A 237 -38.69 19.50 -18.50
C ASN A 237 -38.78 18.63 -17.23
N GLN A 238 -37.64 18.24 -16.67
CA GLN A 238 -37.53 17.60 -15.36
C GLN A 238 -36.52 18.40 -14.53
N VAL A 239 -37.02 19.21 -13.60
CA VAL A 239 -36.17 20.09 -12.78
C VAL A 239 -36.19 19.61 -11.32
N PRO A 240 -35.13 18.94 -10.83
CA PRO A 240 -35.06 18.53 -9.41
C PRO A 240 -35.19 19.72 -8.45
N LEU A 241 -35.87 19.47 -7.32
CA LEU A 241 -36.14 20.47 -6.27
C LEU A 241 -35.57 20.03 -4.93
N LYS A 242 -35.00 20.97 -4.18
CA LYS A 242 -34.48 20.76 -2.83
C LYS A 242 -35.21 21.66 -1.83
N ILE A 243 -35.53 21.10 -0.66
CA ILE A 243 -35.93 21.83 0.54
C ILE A 243 -35.05 21.35 1.69
N SER A 244 -34.42 22.25 2.44
CA SER A 244 -33.50 21.85 3.51
C SER A 244 -33.68 22.69 4.77
N THR A 245 -33.73 22.01 5.91
CA THR A 245 -33.67 22.55 7.27
C THR A 245 -32.45 21.99 8.02
N LEU A 246 -31.49 21.40 7.30
CA LEU A 246 -30.22 20.95 7.88
C LEU A 246 -29.48 22.10 8.54
N THR A 247 -29.12 21.92 9.82
CA THR A 247 -28.30 22.88 10.57
C THR A 247 -26.81 22.56 10.53
N LYS A 248 -26.45 21.34 10.13
CA LYS A 248 -25.07 20.85 9.98
C LYS A 248 -24.83 20.38 8.55
N LYS A 249 -23.59 20.52 8.08
CA LYS A 249 -23.17 19.95 6.80
C LYS A 249 -23.31 18.42 6.85
N PHE A 250 -23.82 17.84 5.77
CA PHE A 250 -23.96 16.39 5.64
C PHE A 250 -23.16 15.91 4.43
N TYR A 251 -22.52 14.74 4.59
CA TYR A 251 -21.74 14.08 3.56
C TYR A 251 -22.13 12.61 3.51
N PHE A 252 -22.24 12.06 2.29
CA PHE A 252 -22.33 10.62 2.09
C PHE A 252 -20.92 10.02 2.15
N THR A 253 -20.30 9.98 3.35
CA THR A 253 -19.01 9.33 3.57
C THR A 253 -19.19 7.95 4.16
N LYS A 254 -18.30 7.00 3.84
CA LYS A 254 -18.19 5.73 4.58
C LYS A 254 -17.91 6.00 6.06
N SER A 255 -18.36 5.14 6.96
CA SER A 255 -18.03 5.28 8.38
C SER A 255 -16.50 5.20 8.55
N ILE A 256 -15.92 6.16 9.27
CA ILE A 256 -14.47 6.18 9.48
C ILE A 256 -14.15 5.12 10.54
N ASP A 257 -13.52 4.04 10.13
CA ASP A 257 -12.85 3.15 11.06
C ASP A 257 -11.45 3.68 11.34
N ASN A 258 -11.19 4.05 12.59
CA ASN A 258 -9.88 4.49 13.05
C ASN A 258 -9.25 3.48 14.04
N THR A 259 -9.83 2.28 14.20
CA THR A 259 -9.26 1.27 15.10
C THR A 259 -8.26 0.42 14.34
N PRO A 260 -6.97 0.47 14.67
CA PRO A 260 -5.98 -0.40 14.04
C PRO A 260 -6.14 -1.86 14.49
N PRO A 261 -5.71 -2.83 13.67
CA PRO A 261 -5.77 -4.25 14.00
C PRO A 261 -4.93 -4.58 15.25
N ASP A 262 -5.33 -5.59 16.03
CA ASP A 262 -4.55 -6.11 17.15
C ASP A 262 -3.59 -7.21 16.67
N ILE A 263 -2.32 -7.14 17.07
CA ILE A 263 -1.28 -8.13 16.71
C ILE A 263 -0.79 -8.83 17.97
N LYS A 264 -0.78 -10.16 17.96
CA LYS A 264 -0.20 -10.97 19.04
C LYS A 264 0.85 -11.93 18.51
N ILE A 265 2.09 -11.76 18.96
CA ILE A 265 3.20 -12.67 18.65
C ILE A 265 3.12 -13.90 19.55
N THR A 266 3.14 -15.09 18.94
CA THR A 266 3.13 -16.40 19.62
C THR A 266 4.50 -17.08 19.58
N SER A 267 5.36 -16.71 18.62
CA SER A 267 6.76 -17.12 18.54
C SER A 267 7.58 -16.02 17.86
N PRO A 268 8.79 -15.70 18.34
CA PRO A 268 9.44 -16.27 19.52
C PRO A 268 8.75 -15.83 20.83
N ASN A 269 8.97 -16.57 21.93
CA ASN A 269 8.36 -16.22 23.21
C ASN A 269 9.01 -14.95 23.78
N LEU A 270 8.31 -13.83 23.64
CA LEU A 270 8.74 -12.52 24.14
C LEU A 270 8.51 -12.44 25.65
N SER A 271 9.47 -12.96 26.42
CA SER A 271 9.50 -12.79 27.88
C SER A 271 9.66 -11.31 28.22
N ARG A 272 8.98 -10.79 29.25
CA ARG A 272 9.05 -9.36 29.64
C ARG A 272 10.49 -8.93 29.89
N GLY A 273 11.06 -8.17 28.95
CA GLY A 273 12.32 -7.44 29.11
C GLY A 273 13.59 -8.10 28.56
N PHE A 274 13.55 -9.33 28.04
CA PHE A 274 14.73 -9.99 27.46
C PHE A 274 14.47 -10.42 26.02
N ALA A 275 15.38 -10.04 25.12
CA ALA A 275 15.40 -10.60 23.77
C ALA A 275 15.80 -12.09 23.88
N PRO A 276 15.01 -13.04 23.33
CA PRO A 276 15.37 -14.45 23.33
C PRO A 276 16.77 -14.63 22.71
N ILE A 277 17.57 -15.48 23.36
CA ILE A 277 18.89 -15.87 22.87
C ILE A 277 18.70 -17.10 21.99
N GLU A 278 19.20 -17.01 20.75
CA GLU A 278 19.10 -18.08 19.76
C GLU A 278 20.48 -18.49 19.25
N GLU A 279 20.70 -19.80 19.05
CA GLU A 279 21.94 -20.29 18.41
C GLU A 279 21.74 -20.51 16.90
N LYS A 280 20.51 -20.82 16.50
CA LYS A 280 20.14 -21.16 15.13
C LYS A 280 20.27 -19.94 14.21
N LYS A 281 20.62 -20.20 12.95
CA LYS A 281 20.72 -19.18 11.89
C LYS A 281 19.37 -18.61 11.46
N GLN A 282 18.27 -19.26 11.83
CA GLN A 282 16.92 -18.87 11.45
C GLN A 282 15.93 -19.21 12.57
N ILE A 283 14.86 -18.43 12.65
CA ILE A 283 13.72 -18.67 13.52
C ILE A 283 12.42 -18.54 12.74
N ILE A 284 11.32 -19.03 13.33
CA ILE A 284 9.98 -18.82 12.80
C ILE A 284 9.28 -17.79 13.68
N ILE A 285 8.94 -16.64 13.09
CA ILE A 285 8.02 -15.68 13.69
C ILE A 285 6.60 -16.18 13.43
N LYS A 286 5.82 -16.32 14.49
CA LYS A 286 4.40 -16.70 14.43
C LYS A 286 3.57 -15.71 15.22
N GLY A 287 2.37 -15.44 14.76
CA GLY A 287 1.43 -14.59 15.47
C GLY A 287 0.01 -14.72 14.94
N ILE A 288 -0.87 -13.89 15.50
CA ILE A 288 -2.26 -13.76 15.09
C ILE A 288 -2.58 -12.27 15.00
N ALA A 289 -3.15 -11.83 13.89
CA ALA A 289 -3.68 -10.48 13.70
C ALA A 289 -5.21 -10.52 13.68
N LYS A 290 -5.88 -9.59 14.38
CA LYS A 290 -7.35 -9.55 14.46
C LYS A 290 -7.90 -8.14 14.29
N ASP A 291 -8.95 -8.03 13.50
CA ASP A 291 -9.78 -6.82 13.41
C ASP A 291 -11.24 -7.20 13.13
N LYS A 292 -12.18 -6.35 13.57
CA LYS A 292 -13.63 -6.54 13.38
C LYS A 292 -14.03 -6.57 11.90
N ASN A 293 -13.30 -5.85 11.06
CA ASN A 293 -13.52 -5.74 9.61
C ASN A 293 -12.62 -6.70 8.81
N GLY A 294 -11.85 -7.55 9.49
CA GLY A 294 -10.88 -8.46 8.89
C GLY A 294 -9.52 -7.83 8.61
N ILE A 295 -8.53 -8.70 8.40
CA ILE A 295 -7.16 -8.31 8.09
C ILE A 295 -6.96 -8.37 6.57
N PHE A 296 -6.36 -7.32 6.02
CA PHE A 296 -5.99 -7.26 4.61
C PHE A 296 -4.63 -7.92 4.37
N GLU A 297 -3.62 -7.55 5.15
CA GLU A 297 -2.25 -8.09 5.01
C GLU A 297 -1.50 -8.10 6.36
N VAL A 298 -0.47 -8.94 6.43
CA VAL A 298 0.58 -8.89 7.46
C VAL A 298 1.94 -8.93 6.78
N LEU A 299 2.81 -8.01 7.17
CA LEU A 299 4.19 -7.89 6.68
C LEU A 299 5.17 -8.14 7.81
N ILE A 300 6.29 -8.81 7.50
CA ILE A 300 7.46 -8.90 8.38
C ILE A 300 8.65 -8.32 7.63
N ASN A 301 9.22 -7.22 8.16
CA ASN A 301 10.26 -6.43 7.48
C ASN A 301 9.86 -6.03 6.05
N ASN A 302 8.62 -5.57 5.87
CA ASN A 302 8.00 -5.19 4.58
C ASN A 302 7.79 -6.33 3.58
N GLU A 303 8.07 -7.57 3.96
CA GLU A 303 7.76 -8.71 3.11
C GLU A 303 6.47 -9.39 3.57
N GLU A 304 5.57 -9.65 2.62
CA GLU A 304 4.27 -10.27 2.85
C GLU A 304 4.39 -11.67 3.49
N VAL A 305 3.43 -11.98 4.36
CA VAL A 305 3.28 -13.26 5.03
C VAL A 305 1.93 -13.85 4.66
N GLN A 306 1.91 -15.16 4.41
CA GLN A 306 0.66 -15.87 4.18
C GLN A 306 -0.22 -15.82 5.45
N LEU A 307 -1.47 -15.38 5.28
CA LEU A 307 -2.49 -15.31 6.32
C LEU A 307 -3.46 -16.48 6.20
N GLU A 308 -3.70 -17.14 7.31
CA GLU A 308 -4.76 -18.13 7.43
C GLU A 308 -6.11 -17.47 7.70
N SER A 309 -7.21 -18.22 7.46
CA SER A 309 -8.58 -17.72 7.66
C SER A 309 -8.90 -17.23 9.08
N ASP A 310 -8.14 -17.67 10.08
CA ASP A 310 -8.29 -17.27 11.48
C ASP A 310 -7.41 -16.06 11.88
N GLY A 311 -6.70 -15.48 10.91
CA GLY A 311 -5.76 -14.37 11.12
C GLY A 311 -4.38 -14.80 11.63
N SER A 312 -4.10 -16.10 11.73
CA SER A 312 -2.76 -16.58 12.05
C SER A 312 -1.79 -16.40 10.90
N PHE A 313 -0.52 -16.13 11.22
CA PHE A 313 0.55 -15.95 10.25
C PHE A 313 1.84 -16.59 10.74
N SER A 314 2.70 -17.02 9.81
CA SER A 314 4.03 -17.51 10.14
C SER A 314 5.05 -17.25 9.05
N LYS A 315 6.28 -16.92 9.44
CA LYS A 315 7.40 -16.73 8.50
C LYS A 315 8.73 -17.15 9.10
N THR A 316 9.54 -17.84 8.32
CA THR A 316 10.93 -18.11 8.67
C THR A 316 11.78 -16.88 8.34
N VAL A 317 12.55 -16.40 9.30
CA VAL A 317 13.47 -15.26 9.14
C VAL A 317 14.88 -15.66 9.55
N LEU A 318 15.86 -15.07 8.88
CA LEU A 318 17.28 -15.28 9.15
C LEU A 318 17.76 -14.39 10.29
N LEU A 319 18.72 -14.89 11.07
CA LEU A 319 19.33 -14.21 12.18
C LEU A 319 20.82 -13.98 11.91
N ALA A 320 21.22 -12.71 11.82
CA ALA A 320 22.60 -12.32 11.95
C ALA A 320 23.08 -12.56 13.39
N VAL A 321 24.39 -12.75 13.60
CA VAL A 321 24.92 -12.83 14.97
C VAL A 321 24.82 -11.47 15.65
N GLY A 322 24.39 -11.46 16.91
CA GLY A 322 24.03 -10.26 17.66
C GLY A 322 22.54 -9.95 17.65
N GLU A 323 22.18 -8.70 17.92
CA GLU A 323 20.79 -8.24 18.00
C GLU A 323 20.17 -8.14 16.60
N ASN A 324 19.06 -8.85 16.39
CA ASN A 324 18.19 -8.76 15.23
C ASN A 324 16.87 -8.10 15.64
N THR A 325 16.35 -7.20 14.81
CA THR A 325 15.03 -6.59 15.01
C THR A 325 14.15 -6.88 13.80
N PHE A 326 12.94 -7.35 14.04
CA PHE A 326 11.92 -7.60 13.03
C PHE A 326 10.69 -6.75 13.31
N ILE A 327 10.18 -6.07 12.27
CA ILE A 327 8.96 -5.26 12.36
C ILE A 327 7.82 -6.09 11.78
N VAL A 328 6.83 -6.41 12.62
CA VAL A 328 5.59 -7.06 12.21
C VAL A 328 4.53 -6.00 12.07
N LYS A 329 4.00 -5.80 10.87
CA LYS A 329 2.95 -4.84 10.55
C LYS A 329 1.69 -5.56 10.11
N ALA A 330 0.53 -5.18 10.63
CA ALA A 330 -0.77 -5.64 10.14
C ALA A 330 -1.57 -4.44 9.61
N THR A 331 -2.25 -4.63 8.48
CA THR A 331 -3.17 -3.66 7.88
C THR A 331 -4.56 -4.27 7.80
N ASP A 332 -5.60 -3.57 8.24
CA ASP A 332 -6.99 -4.04 8.13
C ASP A 332 -7.61 -3.72 6.74
N THR A 333 -8.84 -4.17 6.49
CA THR A 333 -9.57 -3.87 5.23
C THR A 333 -10.02 -2.41 5.10
N ARG A 334 -9.73 -1.58 6.08
CA ARG A 334 -9.99 -0.14 6.15
C ARG A 334 -8.70 0.69 6.15
N SER A 335 -7.56 0.06 5.89
CA SER A 335 -6.23 0.67 5.84
C SER A 335 -5.69 1.23 7.16
N ASN A 336 -6.28 0.85 8.31
CA ASN A 336 -5.63 1.11 9.59
C ASN A 336 -4.49 0.11 9.80
N THR A 337 -3.43 0.56 10.46
CA THR A 337 -2.22 -0.24 10.66
C THR A 337 -1.79 -0.28 12.12
N SER A 338 -1.21 -1.41 12.53
CA SER A 338 -0.48 -1.55 13.77
C SER A 338 0.86 -2.24 13.51
N GLU A 339 1.84 -1.98 14.39
CA GLU A 339 3.20 -2.48 14.26
C GLU A 339 3.73 -3.00 15.61
N ILE A 340 4.46 -4.11 15.59
CA ILE A 340 5.17 -4.69 16.73
C ILE A 340 6.61 -4.99 16.35
N ASN A 341 7.55 -4.59 17.22
CA ASN A 341 8.96 -4.90 17.07
C ASN A 341 9.33 -6.16 17.87
N ILE A 342 9.89 -7.14 17.18
CA ILE A 342 10.44 -8.37 17.75
C ILE A 342 11.96 -8.23 17.78
N LYS A 343 12.57 -8.33 18.96
CA LYS A 343 14.03 -8.39 19.10
C LYS A 343 14.48 -9.80 19.42
N VAL A 344 15.50 -10.29 18.73
CA VAL A 344 16.09 -11.62 18.95
C VAL A 344 17.61 -11.49 18.90
N ASN A 345 18.30 -11.98 19.93
CA ASN A 345 19.75 -11.93 19.98
C ASN A 345 20.31 -13.29 19.59
N ARG A 346 20.96 -13.40 18.44
CA ARG A 346 21.63 -14.65 18.08
C ARG A 346 23.03 -14.67 18.67
N GLN A 347 23.35 -15.69 19.46
CA GLN A 347 24.70 -15.91 19.96
C GLN A 347 25.25 -17.19 19.35
N VAL A 348 26.51 -17.14 18.93
CA VAL A 348 27.26 -18.32 18.46
C VAL A 348 28.40 -18.53 19.42
N ASN A 349 28.54 -19.75 19.93
CA ASN A 349 29.71 -20.13 20.73
C ASN A 349 30.92 -20.23 19.79
N ILE A 350 31.57 -19.09 19.56
CA ILE A 350 32.76 -19.00 18.74
C ILE A 350 33.95 -19.30 19.64
N ASP A 351 34.49 -20.50 19.51
CA ASP A 351 35.83 -20.78 20.02
C ASP A 351 36.83 -19.90 19.25
N ASN A 352 37.33 -18.85 19.91
CA ASN A 352 38.22 -17.82 19.36
C ASN A 352 39.57 -18.39 18.90
N THR A 353 39.86 -19.66 19.17
CA THR A 353 41.12 -20.34 18.80
C THR A 353 41.03 -21.10 17.46
N GLN A 354 39.84 -21.28 16.89
CA GLN A 354 39.65 -22.06 15.67
C GLN A 354 39.67 -21.21 14.40
N ARG A 355 40.46 -21.63 13.39
CA ARG A 355 40.46 -21.10 12.01
C ARG A 355 39.05 -21.19 11.42
N LEU A 356 38.75 -20.41 10.36
CA LEU A 356 37.56 -20.66 9.55
C LEU A 356 37.63 -22.12 9.05
N ASN A 357 36.79 -23.00 9.63
CA ASN A 357 36.76 -24.41 9.27
C ASN A 357 35.94 -24.58 7.98
N ASN A 358 36.38 -25.47 7.09
CA ASN A 358 35.66 -25.81 5.86
C ASN A 358 35.49 -24.63 4.88
N ILE A 359 36.58 -23.90 4.62
CA ILE A 359 36.62 -22.82 3.61
C ILE A 359 36.47 -23.46 2.22
N GLY A 360 35.44 -23.08 1.46
CA GLY A 360 35.26 -23.51 0.08
C GLY A 360 36.28 -22.90 -0.88
N LYS A 361 36.13 -23.19 -2.17
CA LYS A 361 37.04 -22.69 -3.21
C LYS A 361 36.78 -21.21 -3.49
N TYR A 362 37.85 -20.49 -3.79
CA TYR A 362 37.78 -19.09 -4.20
C TYR A 362 37.94 -18.99 -5.71
N TYR A 363 36.83 -18.72 -6.40
CA TYR A 363 36.77 -18.46 -7.82
C TYR A 363 36.93 -16.97 -8.12
N ALA A 364 37.57 -16.65 -9.24
CA ALA A 364 37.58 -15.29 -9.77
C ALA A 364 37.27 -15.30 -11.26
N LEU A 365 36.36 -14.43 -11.71
CA LEU A 365 36.19 -14.05 -13.11
C LEU A 365 36.66 -12.61 -13.26
N ILE A 366 37.77 -12.42 -13.96
CA ILE A 366 38.46 -11.13 -14.06
C ILE A 366 38.42 -10.67 -15.52
N ILE A 367 37.70 -9.60 -15.80
CA ILE A 367 37.42 -9.10 -17.14
C ILE A 367 38.05 -7.72 -17.31
N GLY A 368 38.89 -7.55 -18.33
CA GLY A 368 39.44 -6.26 -18.74
C GLY A 368 39.17 -6.00 -20.21
N VAL A 369 38.50 -4.89 -20.53
CA VAL A 369 38.19 -4.50 -21.91
C VAL A 369 38.86 -3.15 -22.21
N SER A 370 39.82 -3.16 -23.12
CA SER A 370 40.58 -1.98 -23.55
C SER A 370 40.42 -1.67 -25.04
N ASP A 371 40.18 -2.70 -25.86
CA ASP A 371 39.95 -2.59 -27.30
C ASP A 371 38.51 -2.95 -27.64
N TYR A 372 37.91 -2.17 -28.55
CA TYR A 372 36.55 -2.33 -29.04
C TYR A 372 36.58 -2.46 -30.57
N ASP A 373 35.70 -3.28 -31.12
CA ASP A 373 35.57 -3.49 -32.57
C ASP A 373 34.96 -2.26 -33.26
N ASP A 374 34.04 -1.57 -32.59
CA ASP A 374 33.53 -0.27 -33.02
C ASP A 374 34.57 0.85 -32.79
N LYS A 375 34.97 1.50 -33.88
CA LYS A 375 35.96 2.58 -33.88
C LYS A 375 35.48 3.86 -33.21
N ASN A 376 34.17 4.00 -33.00
CA ASN A 376 33.59 5.15 -32.30
C ASN A 376 33.73 5.02 -30.77
N ILE A 377 34.02 3.82 -30.25
CA ILE A 377 34.32 3.63 -28.84
C ILE A 377 35.82 3.87 -28.63
N THR A 378 36.14 4.85 -27.77
CA THR A 378 37.53 5.22 -27.50
C THR A 378 38.27 4.09 -26.79
N LYS A 379 39.46 3.73 -27.26
CA LYS A 379 40.31 2.72 -26.60
C LYS A 379 40.84 3.21 -25.26
N LEU A 380 41.13 2.29 -24.34
CA LEU A 380 41.60 2.58 -22.98
C LEU A 380 43.08 2.22 -22.77
N ASP A 381 43.91 2.30 -23.82
CA ASP A 381 45.38 2.14 -23.77
C ASP A 381 45.88 0.92 -22.97
N SER A 382 45.15 -0.21 -23.00
CA SER A 382 45.42 -1.45 -22.25
C SER A 382 45.31 -1.35 -20.72
N LEU A 383 44.84 -0.23 -20.15
CA LEU A 383 44.81 0.01 -18.70
C LEU A 383 43.84 -0.94 -17.97
N PRO A 384 42.60 -1.18 -18.45
CA PRO A 384 41.73 -2.21 -17.88
C PRO A 384 42.32 -3.63 -17.89
N ILE A 385 43.05 -4.00 -18.95
CA ILE A 385 43.74 -5.30 -19.02
C ILE A 385 44.89 -5.34 -18.00
N TYR A 386 45.63 -4.24 -17.85
CA TYR A 386 46.69 -4.12 -16.86
C TYR A 386 46.15 -4.27 -15.43
N ASP A 387 45.03 -3.62 -15.11
CA ASP A 387 44.35 -3.73 -13.82
C ASP A 387 43.84 -5.15 -13.56
N ALA A 388 43.23 -5.80 -14.56
CA ALA A 388 42.82 -7.19 -14.49
C ALA A 388 43.99 -8.14 -14.17
N ARG A 389 45.12 -7.98 -14.86
CA ARG A 389 46.34 -8.78 -14.63
C ARG A 389 46.94 -8.55 -13.24
N ASN A 390 46.98 -7.30 -12.78
CA ASN A 390 47.49 -6.99 -11.44
C ASN A 390 46.62 -7.57 -10.33
N LEU A 391 45.29 -7.45 -10.45
CA LEU A 391 44.36 -8.06 -9.51
C LEU A 391 44.53 -9.58 -9.49
N LYS A 392 44.60 -10.24 -10.66
CA LYS A 392 44.90 -11.68 -10.77
C LYS A 392 46.16 -12.03 -9.99
N ASN A 393 47.26 -11.31 -10.22
CA ASN A 393 48.55 -11.61 -9.60
C ASN A 393 48.48 -11.49 -8.07
N ILE A 394 47.87 -10.43 -7.55
CA ILE A 394 47.69 -10.25 -6.09
C ILE A 394 46.83 -11.37 -5.51
N LEU A 395 45.66 -11.65 -6.11
CA LEU A 395 44.77 -12.71 -5.64
C LEU A 395 45.45 -14.09 -5.65
N GLN A 396 46.21 -14.38 -6.71
CA GLN A 396 46.91 -15.65 -6.86
C GLN A 396 48.10 -15.78 -5.91
N ASN A 397 48.86 -14.72 -5.66
CA ASN A 397 50.10 -14.80 -4.88
C ASN A 397 49.84 -14.65 -3.38
N ASP A 398 48.99 -13.69 -3.00
CA ASP A 398 48.88 -13.22 -1.62
C ASP A 398 47.61 -13.75 -0.93
N TYR A 399 46.60 -14.22 -1.68
CA TYR A 399 45.30 -14.67 -1.16
C TYR A 399 44.94 -16.11 -1.57
N THR A 400 43.94 -16.71 -0.93
CA THR A 400 43.55 -18.13 -1.12
C THR A 400 42.94 -18.50 -2.50
N PHE A 401 43.14 -17.69 -3.53
CA PHE A 401 42.68 -18.00 -4.89
C PHE A 401 43.68 -18.94 -5.58
N SER A 402 43.25 -20.16 -5.87
CA SER A 402 44.07 -21.10 -6.66
C SER A 402 43.97 -20.77 -8.15
N ASN A 403 45.09 -20.88 -8.87
CA ASN A 403 45.15 -20.55 -10.30
C ASN A 403 44.10 -21.30 -11.16
N ASN A 404 43.75 -22.54 -10.78
CA ASN A 404 42.72 -23.34 -11.47
C ASN A 404 41.29 -22.79 -11.38
N TYR A 405 41.07 -21.79 -10.51
CA TYR A 405 39.77 -21.16 -10.28
C TYR A 405 39.75 -19.67 -10.66
N ILE A 406 40.83 -19.15 -11.24
CA ILE A 406 40.89 -17.78 -11.76
C ILE A 406 40.76 -17.82 -13.29
N ILE A 407 39.67 -17.27 -13.80
CA ILE A 407 39.39 -17.09 -15.22
C ILE A 407 39.65 -15.62 -15.55
N THR A 408 40.48 -15.36 -16.56
CA THR A 408 40.78 -14.01 -17.02
C THR A 408 40.36 -13.87 -18.47
N LEU A 409 39.54 -12.86 -18.75
CA LEU A 409 39.08 -12.54 -20.09
C LEU A 409 39.61 -11.15 -20.47
N GLU A 410 40.44 -11.09 -21.52
CA GLU A 410 41.01 -9.86 -22.04
C GLU A 410 40.34 -9.53 -23.38
N ASN A 411 39.69 -8.35 -23.45
CA ASN A 411 38.84 -7.94 -24.56
C ASN A 411 37.81 -9.03 -25.00
N PRO A 412 37.05 -9.65 -24.08
CA PRO A 412 36.05 -10.64 -24.48
C PRO A 412 34.87 -10.02 -25.23
N THR A 413 34.28 -10.80 -26.11
CA THR A 413 32.94 -10.58 -26.65
C THR A 413 31.86 -10.80 -25.58
N ARG A 414 30.67 -10.24 -25.80
CA ARG A 414 29.51 -10.45 -24.92
C ARG A 414 29.22 -11.93 -24.71
N ARG A 415 29.31 -12.71 -25.79
CA ARG A 415 29.05 -14.16 -25.79
C ARG A 415 30.01 -14.90 -24.87
N GLU A 416 31.29 -14.55 -24.89
CA GLU A 416 32.31 -15.19 -24.04
C GLU A 416 32.07 -14.90 -22.55
N ILE A 417 31.72 -13.66 -22.19
CA ILE A 417 31.37 -13.31 -20.80
C ILE A 417 30.18 -14.15 -20.31
N ILE A 418 29.12 -14.28 -21.13
CA ILE A 418 27.92 -15.04 -20.77
C ILE A 418 28.22 -16.53 -20.61
N ILE A 419 29.02 -17.10 -21.50
CA ILE A 419 29.44 -18.51 -21.41
C ILE A 419 30.17 -18.75 -20.10
N GLU A 420 31.10 -17.88 -19.71
CA GLU A 420 31.84 -18.07 -18.46
C GLU A 420 30.97 -17.90 -17.21
N LEU A 421 30.03 -16.94 -17.20
CA LEU A 421 29.05 -16.83 -16.13
C LEU A 421 28.16 -18.09 -16.02
N ASP A 422 27.75 -18.67 -17.14
CA ASP A 422 26.98 -19.92 -17.18
C ASP A 422 27.82 -21.12 -16.69
N ASN A 423 29.08 -21.22 -17.12
CA ASN A 423 30.03 -22.23 -16.65
C ASN A 423 30.26 -22.15 -15.14
N LEU A 424 30.39 -20.95 -14.59
CA LEU A 424 30.51 -20.72 -13.15
C LEU A 424 29.25 -21.18 -12.40
N SER A 425 28.07 -20.90 -12.93
CA SER A 425 26.80 -21.35 -12.32
C SER A 425 26.69 -22.88 -12.18
N LYS A 426 27.39 -23.62 -13.05
CA LYS A 426 27.44 -25.09 -13.04
C LYS A 426 28.53 -25.65 -12.11
N ARG A 427 29.60 -24.88 -11.86
CA ARG A 427 30.82 -25.34 -11.16
C ARG A 427 30.90 -24.90 -9.70
N VAL A 428 30.33 -23.74 -9.37
CA VAL A 428 30.40 -23.12 -8.04
C VAL A 428 29.34 -23.73 -7.12
N THR A 429 29.75 -24.09 -5.92
CA THR A 429 28.89 -24.72 -4.90
C THR A 429 28.52 -23.74 -3.78
N PRO A 430 27.50 -24.06 -2.96
CA PRO A 430 27.10 -23.27 -1.77
C PRO A 430 28.16 -23.01 -0.72
N ASP A 431 29.30 -23.70 -0.76
CA ASP A 431 30.42 -23.47 0.16
C ASP A 431 31.49 -22.53 -0.43
N ASP A 432 31.46 -22.29 -1.76
CA ASP A 432 32.48 -21.58 -2.50
C ASP A 432 32.27 -20.05 -2.51
N CYS A 433 33.34 -19.30 -2.73
CA CYS A 433 33.34 -17.84 -2.88
C CYS A 433 33.64 -17.47 -4.33
N ILE A 434 33.00 -16.42 -4.86
CA ILE A 434 33.28 -15.90 -6.20
C ILE A 434 33.52 -14.39 -6.18
N LEU A 435 34.62 -13.97 -6.79
CA LEU A 435 34.91 -12.58 -7.13
C LEU A 435 34.68 -12.38 -8.62
N ILE A 436 33.84 -11.43 -9.01
CA ILE A 436 33.68 -10.99 -10.40
C ILE A 436 34.28 -9.60 -10.49
N PHE A 437 35.25 -9.41 -11.37
CA PHE A 437 35.87 -8.12 -11.64
C PHE A 437 35.62 -7.71 -13.08
N TYR A 438 35.26 -6.45 -13.29
CA TYR A 438 35.15 -5.85 -14.61
C TYR A 438 35.78 -4.46 -14.63
N ALA A 439 36.64 -4.21 -15.62
CA ALA A 439 37.13 -2.87 -15.96
C ALA A 439 36.97 -2.63 -17.47
N GLY A 440 36.47 -1.46 -17.83
CA GLY A 440 36.21 -1.08 -19.22
C GLY A 440 35.18 0.04 -19.34
N HIS A 441 34.71 0.28 -20.56
CA HIS A 441 33.63 1.23 -20.81
C HIS A 441 32.28 0.67 -20.38
N GLY A 442 31.35 1.59 -20.19
CA GLY A 442 29.95 1.32 -19.96
C GLY A 442 29.09 2.50 -20.38
N TYR A 443 27.80 2.26 -20.48
CA TYR A 443 26.78 3.25 -20.79
C TYR A 443 25.76 3.29 -19.66
N PHE A 444 25.10 4.44 -19.48
CA PHE A 444 23.98 4.57 -18.57
C PHE A 444 22.87 5.33 -19.25
N ASP A 445 21.74 4.65 -19.31
CA ASP A 445 20.52 5.23 -19.80
C ASP A 445 19.84 5.98 -18.65
N LYS A 446 19.74 7.30 -18.78
CA LYS A 446 19.12 8.17 -17.78
C LYS A 446 17.60 8.05 -17.72
N GLU A 447 16.97 7.60 -18.80
CA GLU A 447 15.52 7.43 -18.85
C GLU A 447 15.10 6.16 -18.12
N THR A 448 15.85 5.07 -18.33
CA THR A 448 15.57 3.78 -17.69
C THR A 448 16.32 3.55 -16.37
N GLU A 449 17.32 4.40 -16.07
CA GLU A 449 18.23 4.27 -14.93
C GLU A 449 19.03 2.95 -14.92
N ILE A 450 19.29 2.38 -16.10
CA ILE A 450 20.01 1.11 -16.25
C ILE A 450 21.46 1.36 -16.69
N GLY A 451 22.39 0.66 -16.04
CA GLY A 451 23.80 0.58 -16.45
C GLY A 451 24.09 -0.61 -17.36
N TYR A 452 25.01 -0.39 -18.31
CA TYR A 452 25.43 -1.35 -19.32
C TYR A 452 26.95 -1.40 -19.36
N TRP A 453 27.52 -2.59 -19.46
CA TRP A 453 28.94 -2.80 -19.69
C TRP A 453 29.19 -3.04 -21.18
N PHE A 454 30.32 -2.57 -21.70
CA PHE A 454 30.72 -2.74 -23.09
C PHE A 454 31.75 -3.86 -23.24
N PRO A 455 31.36 -5.04 -23.75
CA PRO A 455 32.32 -6.02 -24.25
C PRO A 455 33.04 -5.51 -25.50
N LYS A 456 34.05 -6.24 -25.97
CA LYS A 456 34.82 -5.87 -27.16
C LYS A 456 33.94 -5.65 -28.40
N ASP A 457 32.89 -6.46 -28.57
CA ASP A 457 31.96 -6.43 -29.70
C ASP A 457 30.77 -5.46 -29.49
N ALA A 458 30.85 -4.55 -28.50
CA ALA A 458 29.87 -3.49 -28.33
C ALA A 458 29.93 -2.46 -29.47
N GLU A 459 28.77 -1.96 -29.87
CA GLU A 459 28.59 -0.88 -30.85
C GLU A 459 28.01 0.35 -30.13
N ILE A 460 28.50 1.56 -30.42
CA ILE A 460 28.10 2.78 -29.68
C ILE A 460 26.62 3.14 -29.89
N ASP A 461 26.09 2.85 -31.07
CA ASP A 461 24.72 3.19 -31.48
C ASP A 461 23.76 1.98 -31.47
N ASN A 462 24.22 0.81 -31.00
CA ASN A 462 23.45 -0.42 -31.02
C ASN A 462 23.72 -1.28 -29.77
N SER A 463 22.69 -1.43 -28.95
CA SER A 463 22.78 -2.10 -27.66
C SER A 463 22.75 -3.63 -27.71
N SER A 464 22.63 -4.24 -28.90
CA SER A 464 22.50 -5.69 -29.08
C SER A 464 23.61 -6.50 -28.40
N ASN A 465 24.84 -5.97 -28.41
CA ASN A 465 26.02 -6.60 -27.79
C ASN A 465 26.43 -5.96 -26.47
N TRP A 466 25.59 -5.14 -25.85
CA TRP A 466 25.84 -4.61 -24.51
C TRP A 466 25.48 -5.64 -23.44
N LEU A 467 26.18 -5.60 -22.30
CA LEU A 467 25.85 -6.44 -21.14
C LEU A 467 25.10 -5.61 -20.10
N TYR A 468 23.80 -5.85 -20.01
CA TYR A 468 22.88 -5.20 -19.09
C TYR A 468 23.13 -5.63 -17.64
N ASN A 469 23.08 -4.69 -16.69
CA ASN A 469 23.20 -5.01 -15.26
C ASN A 469 22.17 -6.06 -14.80
N ASP A 470 20.93 -6.02 -15.30
CA ASP A 470 19.90 -7.01 -14.95
C ASP A 470 20.27 -8.44 -15.40
N GLN A 471 20.90 -8.57 -16.57
CA GLN A 471 21.36 -9.87 -17.06
C GLN A 471 22.53 -10.40 -16.22
N LEU A 472 23.44 -9.51 -15.80
CA LEU A 472 24.53 -9.85 -14.88
C LEU A 472 23.97 -10.28 -13.51
N ILE A 473 23.04 -9.52 -12.94
CA ILE A 473 22.37 -9.83 -11.66
C ILE A 473 21.65 -11.19 -11.74
N SER A 474 20.94 -11.45 -12.85
CA SER A 474 20.31 -12.75 -13.10
C SER A 474 21.32 -13.89 -13.17
N SER A 475 22.50 -13.65 -13.76
CA SER A 475 23.59 -14.63 -13.81
C SER A 475 24.20 -14.86 -12.43
N ILE A 476 24.45 -13.79 -11.65
CA ILE A 476 24.91 -13.88 -10.26
C ILE A 476 23.94 -14.68 -9.39
N LYS A 477 22.63 -14.45 -9.56
CA LYS A 477 21.58 -15.19 -8.84
C LYS A 477 21.61 -16.70 -9.12
N LYS A 478 22.01 -17.11 -10.33
CA LYS A 478 22.16 -18.53 -10.69
C LYS A 478 23.40 -19.17 -10.07
N ILE A 479 24.45 -18.39 -9.78
CA ILE A 479 25.67 -18.86 -9.13
C ILE A 479 25.38 -19.04 -7.63
N LYS A 480 25.27 -20.29 -7.19
CA LYS A 480 24.93 -20.65 -5.80
C LYS A 480 26.14 -20.55 -4.86
N SER A 481 26.97 -19.53 -4.97
CA SER A 481 28.12 -19.32 -4.06
C SER A 481 27.66 -19.00 -2.63
N LYS A 482 28.53 -19.26 -1.66
CA LYS A 482 28.39 -18.71 -0.30
C LYS A 482 28.53 -17.19 -0.30
N HIS A 483 29.61 -16.70 -0.91
CA HIS A 483 29.89 -15.28 -1.00
C HIS A 483 30.15 -14.88 -2.45
N THR A 484 29.45 -13.86 -2.92
CA THR A 484 29.74 -13.17 -4.18
C THR A 484 30.19 -11.75 -3.88
N LEU A 485 31.31 -11.36 -4.47
CA LEU A 485 31.75 -9.98 -4.56
C LEU A 485 31.86 -9.58 -6.03
N LEU A 486 31.11 -8.57 -6.44
CA LEU A 486 31.26 -7.92 -7.72
C LEU A 486 32.08 -6.63 -7.54
N ILE A 487 33.18 -6.49 -8.25
CA ILE A 487 33.99 -5.27 -8.30
C ILE A 487 33.89 -4.73 -9.72
N SER A 488 33.37 -3.52 -9.88
CA SER A 488 33.24 -2.89 -11.19
C SER A 488 33.97 -1.56 -11.22
N ASP A 489 34.99 -1.49 -12.06
CA ASP A 489 35.65 -0.26 -12.45
C ASP A 489 35.21 0.14 -13.86
N ALA A 490 33.92 0.40 -13.96
CA ALA A 490 33.28 0.88 -15.16
C ALA A 490 32.22 1.90 -14.77
N CYS A 491 31.99 2.84 -15.67
CA CYS A 491 31.01 3.89 -15.48
C CYS A 491 29.65 3.31 -15.11
N PHE A 492 28.99 3.93 -14.13
CA PHE A 492 27.59 3.66 -13.78
C PHE A 492 27.25 2.27 -13.23
N SER A 493 28.27 1.57 -12.74
CA SER A 493 28.10 0.39 -11.89
C SER A 493 27.35 0.69 -10.57
N GLY A 494 27.20 1.95 -10.18
CA GLY A 494 26.35 2.36 -9.06
C GLY A 494 24.84 2.06 -9.24
N SER A 495 24.36 1.93 -10.49
CA SER A 495 22.97 1.49 -10.77
C SER A 495 22.67 0.06 -10.31
N ILE A 496 23.70 -0.71 -9.97
CA ILE A 496 23.56 -2.02 -9.32
C ILE A 496 22.91 -1.88 -7.93
N PHE A 497 23.02 -0.71 -7.30
CA PHE A 497 22.44 -0.41 -5.99
C PHE A 497 21.16 0.42 -6.13
N LYS A 498 20.00 -0.12 -5.72
CA LYS A 498 18.74 0.65 -5.64
C LYS A 498 18.58 1.44 -4.33
N ASN A 499 19.30 1.07 -3.26
CA ASN A 499 19.33 1.79 -1.96
C ASN A 499 20.71 1.63 -1.30
N ARG A 500 21.16 2.69 -0.60
CA ARG A 500 22.45 2.71 0.13
C ARG A 500 22.28 2.13 1.53
N ASP A 501 22.68 0.88 1.74
CA ASP A 501 22.80 0.31 3.08
C ASP A 501 24.26 0.32 3.55
N VAL A 502 24.60 1.31 4.39
CA VAL A 502 25.91 1.39 5.06
C VAL A 502 25.72 1.17 6.56
N LYS A 503 25.61 -0.10 6.99
CA LYS A 503 25.89 -0.49 8.37
C LYS A 503 27.21 -1.26 8.41
N ILE A 504 28.31 -0.53 8.56
CA ILE A 504 29.66 -1.10 8.64
C ILE A 504 30.02 -1.30 10.11
N THR A 505 30.16 -2.57 10.54
CA THR A 505 30.58 -2.96 11.89
C THR A 505 32.09 -3.25 11.99
N SER A 506 32.57 -3.34 13.24
CA SER A 506 33.97 -3.32 13.70
C SER A 506 34.91 -4.41 13.14
N ASN A 507 36.22 -4.22 13.35
CA ASN A 507 37.30 -5.07 12.84
C ASN A 507 37.63 -6.29 13.72
N GLU A 508 36.75 -6.66 14.65
CA GLU A 508 37.02 -7.75 15.58
C GLU A 508 36.97 -9.11 14.85
N PRO A 509 37.90 -10.05 15.11
CA PRO A 509 37.92 -11.38 14.49
C PRO A 509 36.59 -12.13 14.57
N ASN A 510 35.86 -11.92 15.68
CA ASN A 510 34.53 -12.50 15.90
C ASN A 510 33.50 -11.96 14.89
N VAL A 511 33.57 -10.68 14.53
CA VAL A 511 32.66 -10.06 13.54
C VAL A 511 32.91 -10.63 12.14
N ILE A 512 34.16 -10.90 11.77
CA ILE A 512 34.51 -11.51 10.48
C ILE A 512 33.90 -12.92 10.35
N ARG A 513 34.02 -13.75 11.40
CA ARG A 513 33.44 -15.10 11.39
C ARG A 513 31.91 -15.07 11.30
N GLN A 514 31.27 -14.13 12.01
CA GLN A 514 29.84 -13.92 11.94
C GLN A 514 29.38 -13.53 10.53
N LYS A 515 30.11 -12.62 9.88
CA LYS A 515 29.86 -12.23 8.46
C LYS A 515 30.08 -13.39 7.49
N TYR A 516 31.04 -14.27 7.76
CA TYR A 516 31.30 -15.46 6.93
C TYR A 516 30.24 -16.56 7.07
N GLU A 517 29.43 -16.56 8.13
CA GLU A 517 28.39 -17.59 8.32
C GLU A 517 27.15 -17.40 7.45
N LEU A 518 26.89 -16.17 7.02
CA LEU A 518 25.72 -15.75 6.26
C LEU A 518 26.09 -15.61 4.79
N THR A 519 25.20 -16.00 3.89
CA THR A 519 25.40 -15.82 2.45
C THR A 519 25.54 -14.32 2.12
N SER A 520 26.44 -13.96 1.21
CA SER A 520 26.61 -12.56 0.79
C SER A 520 26.59 -12.38 -0.72
N ARG A 521 26.02 -11.26 -1.17
CA ARG A 521 25.95 -10.78 -2.55
C ARG A 521 26.24 -9.28 -2.54
N LYS A 522 27.53 -8.96 -2.53
CA LYS A 522 28.01 -7.57 -2.39
C LYS A 522 28.57 -7.08 -3.71
N ALA A 523 28.45 -5.78 -3.95
CA ALA A 523 29.17 -5.12 -5.02
C ALA A 523 29.97 -3.92 -4.48
N MET A 524 31.05 -3.58 -5.17
CA MET A 524 31.88 -2.41 -4.96
C MET A 524 32.19 -1.76 -6.31
N THR A 525 32.08 -0.44 -6.38
CA THR A 525 32.17 0.28 -7.66
C THR A 525 32.96 1.57 -7.55
N SER A 526 33.62 2.00 -8.63
CA SER A 526 34.33 3.30 -8.65
C SER A 526 33.39 4.52 -8.63
N GLY A 527 32.12 4.36 -9.04
CA GLY A 527 31.04 5.31 -8.73
C GLY A 527 30.93 6.57 -9.60
N THR A 528 31.54 6.58 -10.79
CA THR A 528 31.42 7.72 -11.72
C THR A 528 30.10 7.72 -12.51
N LEU A 529 29.54 8.91 -12.73
CA LEU A 529 28.48 9.19 -13.72
C LEU A 529 29.06 9.63 -15.09
N THR A 530 30.35 9.40 -15.32
CA THR A 530 31.10 9.79 -16.52
C THR A 530 32.20 8.77 -16.78
N THR A 531 32.79 8.80 -17.99
CA THR A 531 33.97 7.99 -18.37
C THR A 531 35.06 8.05 -17.30
N VAL A 532 35.53 6.88 -16.83
CA VAL A 532 36.65 6.79 -15.87
C VAL A 532 37.90 7.33 -16.59
N PRO A 533 38.70 8.21 -15.95
CA PRO A 533 39.95 8.67 -16.54
C PRO A 533 40.90 7.50 -16.82
N ASN A 534 41.83 7.67 -17.77
CA ASN A 534 42.77 6.63 -18.20
C ASN A 534 43.43 5.89 -17.02
N ILE A 535 43.71 6.56 -15.89
CA ILE A 535 44.21 5.93 -14.66
C ILE A 535 43.10 5.89 -13.61
N SER A 536 42.65 4.69 -13.25
CA SER A 536 41.64 4.49 -12.20
C SER A 536 42.22 4.68 -10.80
N VAL A 537 41.82 5.78 -10.16
CA VAL A 537 42.16 6.07 -8.75
C VAL A 537 41.59 5.00 -7.81
N PHE A 538 40.40 4.47 -8.14
CA PHE A 538 39.77 3.38 -7.41
C PHE A 538 40.63 2.12 -7.42
N MET A 539 41.06 1.67 -8.61
CA MET A 539 41.92 0.49 -8.73
C MET A 539 43.28 0.68 -8.08
N LYS A 540 43.89 1.87 -8.23
CA LYS A 540 45.16 2.19 -7.57
C LYS A 540 45.10 1.92 -6.07
N TYR A 541 44.14 2.51 -5.36
CA TYR A 541 44.05 2.36 -3.90
C TYR A 541 43.61 0.95 -3.48
N MET A 542 42.74 0.29 -4.24
CA MET A 542 42.31 -1.07 -3.95
C MET A 542 43.46 -2.08 -4.07
N LEU A 543 44.21 -2.04 -5.18
CA LEU A 543 45.37 -2.91 -5.40
C LEU A 543 46.46 -2.64 -4.36
N GLU A 544 46.74 -1.36 -4.05
CA GLU A 544 47.71 -0.98 -3.03
C GLU A 544 47.34 -1.53 -1.64
N TYR A 545 46.06 -1.43 -1.24
CA TYR A 545 45.59 -1.95 0.03
C TYR A 545 45.70 -3.48 0.08
N LEU A 546 45.21 -4.18 -0.96
CA LEU A 546 45.28 -5.64 -1.03
C LEU A 546 46.72 -6.15 -0.98
N GLN A 547 47.66 -5.47 -1.65
CA GLN A 547 49.06 -5.86 -1.69
C GLN A 547 49.80 -5.59 -0.36
N LYS A 548 49.43 -4.53 0.36
CA LYS A 548 50.07 -4.16 1.64
C LYS A 548 49.43 -4.82 2.87
N ASN A 549 48.27 -5.43 2.70
CA ASN A 549 47.53 -6.08 3.79
C ASN A 549 48.37 -7.18 4.46
N LYS A 550 48.36 -7.21 5.79
CA LYS A 550 48.99 -8.26 6.60
C LYS A 550 47.99 -9.03 7.45
N ASP A 551 46.72 -8.61 7.46
CA ASP A 551 45.67 -9.26 8.24
C ASP A 551 45.26 -10.56 7.55
N LYS A 552 45.13 -11.63 8.34
CA LYS A 552 44.77 -12.95 7.83
C LYS A 552 43.41 -12.96 7.14
N TYR A 553 42.47 -12.15 7.63
CA TYR A 553 41.12 -12.03 7.10
C TYR A 553 40.76 -10.56 6.94
N ILE A 554 40.30 -10.17 5.75
CA ILE A 554 39.72 -8.85 5.50
C ILE A 554 38.38 -9.03 4.79
N SER A 555 37.36 -8.34 5.27
CA SER A 555 36.05 -8.31 4.62
C SER A 555 36.00 -7.27 3.51
N ALA A 556 35.14 -7.46 2.50
CA ALA A 556 35.02 -6.51 1.40
C ALA A 556 34.51 -5.15 1.87
N SER A 557 33.68 -5.08 2.91
CA SER A 557 33.30 -3.81 3.55
C SER A 557 34.48 -3.08 4.20
N GLN A 558 35.45 -3.81 4.77
CA GLN A 558 36.68 -3.20 5.32
C GLN A 558 37.60 -2.70 4.21
N LEU A 559 37.79 -3.48 3.15
CA LEU A 559 38.51 -3.06 1.95
C LEU A 559 37.90 -1.79 1.36
N PHE A 560 36.57 -1.73 1.24
CA PHE A 560 35.90 -0.53 0.76
C PHE A 560 36.18 0.69 1.63
N LYS A 561 36.00 0.54 2.96
CA LYS A 561 36.19 1.63 3.92
C LYS A 561 37.62 2.19 3.90
N SER A 562 38.62 1.35 3.66
CA SER A 562 40.01 1.81 3.61
C SER A 562 40.33 2.62 2.36
N ILE A 563 39.59 2.43 1.27
CA ILE A 563 39.81 3.15 0.00
C ILE A 563 38.81 4.28 -0.25
N GLU A 564 37.65 4.29 0.42
CA GLU A 564 36.58 5.29 0.21
C GLU A 564 37.10 6.74 0.35
N THR A 565 37.73 7.06 1.48
CA THR A 565 38.26 8.41 1.73
C THR A 565 39.43 8.76 0.80
N PRO A 566 40.47 7.92 0.61
CA PRO A 566 41.52 8.20 -0.35
C PRO A 566 41.03 8.40 -1.79
N VAL A 567 40.07 7.60 -2.27
CA VAL A 567 39.50 7.74 -3.62
C VAL A 567 38.71 9.03 -3.74
N GLY A 568 37.84 9.35 -2.78
CA GLY A 568 37.06 10.59 -2.78
C GLY A 568 37.91 11.86 -2.67
N ASN A 569 39.08 11.78 -2.01
CA ASN A 569 40.03 12.91 -1.93
C ASN A 569 40.88 13.10 -3.20
N ASN A 570 40.98 12.08 -4.06
CA ASN A 570 41.88 12.07 -5.22
C ASN A 570 41.15 11.88 -6.56
N SER A 571 39.81 11.85 -6.56
CA SER A 571 39.00 11.77 -7.77
C SER A 571 37.64 12.42 -7.55
N THR A 572 36.98 12.82 -8.63
CA THR A 572 35.58 13.29 -8.60
C THR A 572 34.57 12.15 -8.42
N ALA A 573 35.04 10.91 -8.42
CA ALA A 573 34.24 9.71 -8.25
C ALA A 573 34.07 9.40 -6.76
N LEU A 574 32.84 9.14 -6.33
CA LEU A 574 32.58 8.60 -5.00
C LEU A 574 32.32 7.11 -5.13
N PRO A 575 33.25 6.25 -4.69
CA PRO A 575 33.05 4.81 -4.81
C PRO A 575 31.86 4.38 -3.96
N GLN A 576 31.25 3.26 -4.33
CA GLN A 576 30.05 2.75 -3.65
C GLN A 576 30.24 1.29 -3.27
N TYR A 577 29.60 0.88 -2.19
CA TYR A 577 29.54 -0.51 -1.73
C TYR A 577 28.15 -0.81 -1.19
N GLY A 578 27.64 -2.00 -1.46
CA GLY A 578 26.31 -2.38 -1.02
C GLY A 578 25.89 -3.79 -1.42
N VAL A 579 24.63 -4.10 -1.15
CA VAL A 579 23.99 -5.37 -1.51
C VAL A 579 23.55 -5.35 -2.97
N ILE A 580 23.81 -6.43 -3.69
CA ILE A 580 23.19 -6.70 -4.98
C ILE A 580 21.76 -7.20 -4.69
N GLN A 581 20.77 -6.33 -4.85
CA GLN A 581 19.38 -6.63 -4.48
C GLN A 581 18.81 -7.85 -5.24
N ASN A 582 17.84 -8.55 -4.66
CA ASN A 582 17.13 -9.69 -5.26
C ASN A 582 17.99 -10.93 -5.62
N THR A 583 19.19 -11.05 -5.04
CA THR A 583 20.14 -12.16 -5.30
C THR A 583 20.37 -13.12 -4.12
N GLY A 584 19.68 -12.92 -2.99
CA GLY A 584 19.76 -13.80 -1.81
C GLY A 584 20.92 -13.47 -0.85
N ASP A 585 21.22 -12.18 -0.64
CA ASP A 585 22.12 -11.75 0.44
C ASP A 585 21.44 -11.96 1.80
N GLU A 586 22.16 -12.50 2.77
CA GLU A 586 21.68 -12.79 4.12
C GLU A 586 22.36 -11.90 5.18
N GLY A 587 23.04 -10.83 4.77
CA GLY A 587 23.79 -9.94 5.67
C GLY A 587 25.25 -10.34 5.92
N GLY A 588 25.75 -11.36 5.22
CA GLY A 588 27.16 -11.74 5.26
C GLY A 588 28.08 -10.74 4.55
N ASP A 589 29.36 -11.09 4.41
CA ASP A 589 30.32 -10.33 3.61
C ASP A 589 31.35 -11.25 2.95
N PHE A 590 31.89 -10.82 1.82
CA PHE A 590 32.98 -11.54 1.17
C PHE A 590 34.27 -11.35 1.97
N ILE A 591 34.94 -12.44 2.33
CA ILE A 591 36.15 -12.41 3.14
C ILE A 591 37.34 -12.82 2.27
N PHE A 592 38.28 -11.91 2.04
CA PHE A 592 39.59 -12.26 1.50
C PHE A 592 40.43 -12.89 2.60
N ILE A 593 41.08 -14.00 2.28
CA ILE A 593 41.92 -14.75 3.22
C ILE A 593 43.35 -14.68 2.70
N HIS A 594 44.21 -13.97 3.43
CA HIS A 594 45.64 -13.89 3.11
C HIS A 594 46.28 -15.27 3.28
N LYS A 595 47.28 -15.63 2.46
CA LYS A 595 47.98 -16.92 2.60
C LYS A 595 48.78 -17.03 3.89
#